data_AF-A0A2A8HY10-F1
#
_entry.id   AF-A0A2A8HY10-F1
#
_cell.length_a   1.000
_cell.length_b   1.000
_cell.length_c   1.000
_cell.angle_alpha   90.00
_cell.angle_beta   90.00
_cell.angle_gamma   90.00
#
_symmetry.space_group_name_H-M   'P 1'
#
loop_
_entity.id
_entity.type
_entity.pdbx_description
1 polymer ?
#
loop_
_entity_poly.entity_id
_entity_poly.type
_entity_poly.pdbx_seq_one_letter_code
_entity_poly.pdbx_strand_id
1 'polypeptide(L)' 'MTDRFFRLLERLQRTDGLLRRIEASRTGNPLLVARLRRHKQALRARLSRLQAYPPALPGL' A
#
# COMPACT_ATOMS: atom_id res chain seq x y z
N MET A 1 -2.65 16.97 -9.08
CA MET A 1 -2.25 15.93 -8.11
C MET A 1 -2.31 14.58 -8.78
N THR A 2 -1.23 13.81 -8.74
CA THR A 2 -1.01 12.64 -9.61
C THR A 2 -1.94 11.47 -9.26
N ASP A 3 -2.86 11.13 -10.17
CA ASP A 3 -3.78 9.97 -10.12
C ASP A 3 -3.10 8.67 -9.63
N ARG A 4 -1.82 8.47 -9.98
CA ARG A 4 -0.97 7.37 -9.53
C ARG A 4 -0.79 7.28 -8.00
N PHE A 5 -0.67 8.41 -7.31
CA PHE A 5 -0.52 8.47 -5.85
C PHE A 5 -1.79 8.00 -5.15
N PHE A 6 -2.95 8.50 -5.59
CA PHE A 6 -4.26 8.09 -5.07
C PHE A 6 -4.54 6.61 -5.30
N ARG A 7 -4.24 6.07 -6.50
CA ARG A 7 -4.39 4.63 -6.77
C ARG A 7 -3.51 3.76 -5.85
N LEU A 8 -2.32 4.23 -5.49
CA LEU A 8 -1.44 3.52 -4.55
C LEU A 8 -1.96 3.58 -3.11
N LEU A 9 -2.53 4.72 -2.69
CA LEU A 9 -3.20 4.84 -1.40
C LEU A 9 -4.43 3.94 -1.29
N GLU A 10 -5.29 3.90 -2.30
CA GLU A 10 -6.44 2.98 -2.34
C GLU A 10 -5.98 1.52 -2.22
N ARG A 11 -4.92 1.15 -2.96
CA ARG A 11 -4.39 -0.22 -2.91
C ARG A 11 -3.82 -0.57 -1.54
N LEU A 12 -3.20 0.40 -0.87
CA LEU A 12 -2.71 0.26 0.49
C LEU A 12 -3.88 0.05 1.47
N GLN A 13 -4.91 0.89 1.40
CA GLN A 13 -6.11 0.78 2.24
C GLN A 13 -6.83 -0.56 2.05
N ARG A 14 -6.97 -1.04 0.81
CA ARG A 14 -7.55 -2.37 0.53
C ARG A 14 -6.72 -3.49 1.16
N THR A 15 -5.39 -3.41 1.07
CA THR A 15 -4.48 -4.40 1.68
C THR A 15 -4.61 -4.41 3.20
N ASP A 16 -4.73 -3.24 3.82
CA ASP A 16 -4.97 -3.11 5.26
C ASP A 16 -6.33 -3.69 5.68
N GLY A 17 -7.39 -3.48 4.90
CA GLY A 17 -8.70 -4.09 5.14
C GLY A 17 -8.67 -5.62 5.08
N LEU A 18 -7.95 -6.19 4.10
CA LEU A 18 -7.76 -7.64 3.99
C LEU A 18 -6.97 -8.22 5.16
N LEU A 19 -5.90 -7.52 5.60
CA LEU A 19 -5.13 -7.92 6.78
C LEU A 19 -5.99 -7.96 8.03
N ARG A 20 -6.76 -6.90 8.29
CA ARG A 20 -7.68 -6.85 9.45
C ARG A 20 -8.70 -8.00 9.42
N ARG A 21 -9.25 -8.33 8.25
CA ARG A 21 -10.22 -9.43 8.10
C ARG A 21 -9.59 -10.79 8.39
N ILE A 22 -8.36 -11.03 7.92
CA ILE A 22 -7.65 -12.30 8.15
C ILE A 22 -7.19 -12.40 9.61
N GLU A 23 -6.68 -11.31 10.19
CA GLU A 23 -6.26 -11.26 11.60
C GLU A 23 -7.45 -11.41 12.55
N ALA A 24 -8.63 -10.91 12.17
CA ALA A 24 -9.88 -11.13 12.92
C ALA A 24 -10.45 -12.55 12.75
N SER A 25 -9.99 -13.31 11.75
CA SER A 25 -10.41 -14.70 11.56
C SER A 25 -9.57 -15.64 12.43
N ARG A 26 -10.23 -16.49 13.21
CA ARG A 26 -9.59 -17.53 14.05
C ARG A 26 -8.77 -18.55 13.25
N THR A 27 -8.98 -18.65 11.94
CA THR A 27 -8.31 -19.59 11.02
C THR A 27 -7.43 -18.88 9.98
N GLY A 28 -7.01 -17.64 10.24
CA GLY A 28 -6.18 -16.86 9.33
C GLY A 28 -4.88 -17.60 8.94
N ASN A 29 -4.72 -17.92 7.65
CA ASN A 29 -3.51 -18.57 7.15
C ASN A 29 -2.28 -17.66 7.34
N PRO A 30 -1.27 -18.07 8.13
CA PRO A 30 -0.13 -17.22 8.47
C PRO A 30 0.71 -16.83 7.23
N LEU A 31 0.75 -17.68 6.20
CA LEU A 31 1.44 -17.39 4.94
C LEU A 31 0.74 -16.27 4.16
N LEU A 32 -0.60 -16.24 4.18
CA LEU A 32 -1.37 -15.17 3.54
C LEU A 32 -1.15 -13.84 4.27
N VAL A 33 -1.12 -13.86 5.62
CA VAL A 33 -0.79 -12.67 6.42
C VAL A 33 0.60 -12.15 6.09
N ALA A 34 1.62 -13.03 6.06
CA ALA A 34 2.98 -12.66 5.71
C ALA A 34 3.08 -12.06 4.30
N ARG A 35 2.39 -12.66 3.32
CA ARG A 35 2.36 -12.17 1.93
C ARG A 35 1.71 -10.79 1.83
N LEU A 36 0.61 -10.56 2.54
CA LEU A 36 -0.07 -9.26 2.57
C LEU A 36 0.76 -8.19 3.28
N ARG A 37 1.44 -8.54 4.38
CA ARG A 37 2.38 -7.62 5.06
C ARG A 37 3.53 -7.20 4.15
N ARG A 38 4.11 -8.15 3.40
CA ARG A 38 5.14 -7.85 2.40
C ARG A 38 4.60 -6.96 1.28
N HIS A 39 3.39 -7.21 0.80
CA HIS A 39 2.75 -6.37 -0.21
C HIS A 39 2.52 -4.94 0.30
N LYS A 40 2.03 -4.80 1.54
CA LYS A 40 1.86 -3.51 2.22
C LYS A 40 3.16 -2.73 2.32
N GLN A 41 4.27 -3.38 2.70
CA GLN A 41 5.59 -2.73 2.75
C GLN A 41 6.04 -2.24 1.38
N ALA A 42 5.85 -3.03 0.32
CA ALA A 42 6.19 -2.62 -1.04
C ALA A 42 5.38 -1.41 -1.53
N LEU A 43 4.10 -1.33 -1.16
CA LEU A 43 3.24 -0.17 -1.46
C LEU A 43 3.70 1.08 -0.70
N ARG A 44 4.03 0.94 0.59
CA ARG A 44 4.59 2.04 1.39
C ARG A 44 5.89 2.55 0.81
N ALA A 45 6.82 1.67 0.44
CA ALA A 45 8.08 2.07 -0.19
C ALA A 45 7.85 2.83 -1.51
N ARG A 46 6.87 2.40 -2.32
CA ARG A 46 6.48 3.11 -3.56
C ARG A 46 5.87 4.49 -3.27
N LEU A 47 5.01 4.60 -2.26
CA LEU A 47 4.44 5.88 -1.83
C LEU A 47 5.53 6.83 -1.33
N SER A 48 6.46 6.35 -0.49
CA SER A 48 7.59 7.14 0.00
C SER A 48 8.45 7.66 -1.15
N ARG A 49 8.69 6.86 -2.19
CA ARG A 49 9.43 7.32 -3.39
C ARG A 49 8.67 8.40 -4.16
N LEU A 50 7.35 8.29 -4.28
CA LEU A 50 6.52 9.32 -4.94
C LEU A 50 6.39 10.60 -4.12
N GLN A 51 6.49 10.53 -2.79
CA GLN A 51 6.52 11.70 -1.92
C GLN A 51 7.90 12.36 -1.90
N ALA A 52 8.97 11.57 -1.88
CA ALA A 52 10.35 12.05 -1.89
C ALA A 52 10.75 12.66 -3.23
N TYR A 53 10.17 12.15 -4.33
CA TYR A 53 10.28 12.74 -5.66
C TYR A 53 8.89 13.24 -6.05
N PRO A 54 8.46 14.42 -5.57
CA PRO A 54 7.28 15.05 -6.14
C PRO A 54 7.52 15.12 -7.65
N PRO A 55 6.55 14.76 -8.51
CA PRO A 55 6.72 14.97 -9.94
C PRO A 55 7.07 16.45 -10.10
N ALA A 56 8.32 16.72 -10.49
CA ALA A 56 8.77 18.07 -10.76
C ALA A 56 7.74 18.66 -11.72
N LEU A 57 7.04 19.69 -11.27
CA LEU A 57 6.22 20.52 -12.14
C LEU A 57 7.18 21.00 -13.25
N PRO A 58 7.00 20.58 -14.51
CA PRO A 58 7.83 21.12 -15.57
C PRO A 58 7.37 22.57 -15.80
N GLY A 59 8.28 23.52 -15.59
CA GLY A 59 8.12 24.92 -15.98
C GLY A 59 7.84 25.89 -14.83
N LEU A 60 8.92 26.46 -14.30
CA LEU A 60 8.98 27.89 -13.94
C LEU A 60 9.84 28.57 -15.01
#